data_AF-E0WUN6-F1
#
_entry.id   AF-E0WUN6-F1
#
_cell.length_a   1.000
_cell.length_b   1.000
_cell.length_c   1.000
_cell.angle_alpha   90.00
_cell.angle_beta   90.00
_cell.angle_gamma   90.00
#
_symmetry.space_group_name_H-M   'P 1'
#
loop_
_entity.id
_entity.type
_entity.pdbx_description
1 polymer ?
#
loop_
_entity_poly.entity_id
_entity_poly.type
_entity_poly.pdbx_seq_one_letter_code
_entity_poly.pdbx_strand_id
1 'polypeptide(L)'
;MISCYNGVVTHEPTFFKGHNTSCFASQPNNPVLKEIIKEMNRRYKANASFFATPRPYVIPGQPRRISGEFNNYQRKIFEITGPKMFDDVLRQQRPDYYFLDKLHEKHLNFSSGVVSKEYTVAAKNAYDYYFPFDSMFFEVNIGAEQSMQHTR
;
A
#
# COMPACT_ATOMS: atom_id res chain seq x y z
N MET A 1 16.92 0.58 2.09
CA MET A 1 15.77 0.18 2.94
C MET A 1 14.57 1.04 2.57
N ILE A 2 13.39 0.45 2.43
CA ILE A 2 12.13 1.20 2.30
C ILE A 2 11.45 1.13 3.67
N SER A 3 11.14 2.28 4.26
CA SER A 3 10.32 2.39 5.46
C SER A 3 8.95 2.91 5.01
N CYS A 4 7.90 2.12 5.23
CA CYS A 4 6.55 2.55 4.88
C CYS A 4 6.07 3.53 5.96
N TYR A 5 5.48 4.65 5.53
CA TYR A 5 5.13 5.73 6.45
C TYR A 5 3.85 5.44 7.24
N ASN A 6 2.98 4.58 6.71
CA ASN A 6 1.83 4.08 7.45
C ASN A 6 1.83 2.55 7.38
N GLY A 7 1.21 1.90 8.37
CA GLY A 7 0.92 0.47 8.32
C GLY A 7 0.02 0.07 7.15
N VAL A 8 -0.47 -1.17 7.19
CA VAL A 8 -1.33 -1.72 6.13
C VAL A 8 -2.65 -0.94 6.05
N VAL A 9 -2.93 -0.38 4.87
CA VAL A 9 -4.17 0.36 4.59
C VAL A 9 -5.19 -0.55 3.92
N THR A 10 -6.48 -0.23 4.09
CA THR A 10 -7.58 -0.87 3.35
C THR A 10 -8.29 0.16 2.48
N HIS A 11 -8.51 -0.17 1.20
CA HIS A 11 -9.24 0.65 0.24
C HIS A 11 -10.37 -0.16 -0.38
N GLU A 12 -11.57 0.00 0.19
CA GLU A 12 -12.78 -0.78 -0.16
C GLU A 12 -13.11 -0.77 -1.66
N PRO A 13 -13.10 0.36 -2.40
CA PRO A 13 -13.50 0.37 -3.81
C PRO A 13 -12.62 -0.50 -4.72
N THR A 14 -11.36 -0.74 -4.35
CA THR A 14 -10.42 -1.57 -5.13
C THR A 14 -10.16 -2.93 -4.49
N PHE A 15 -10.80 -3.24 -3.35
CA PHE A 15 -10.52 -4.41 -2.52
C PHE A 15 -9.03 -4.54 -2.16
N PHE A 16 -8.32 -3.41 -2.07
CA PHE A 16 -6.91 -3.41 -1.77
C PHE A 16 -6.69 -3.41 -0.26
N LYS A 17 -5.82 -4.31 0.21
CA LYS A 17 -5.25 -4.29 1.56
C LYS A 17 -3.75 -4.53 1.46
N GLY A 18 -2.94 -3.59 1.92
CA GLY A 18 -1.48 -3.70 1.87
C GLY A 18 -0.77 -2.38 2.18
N HIS A 19 0.53 -2.33 1.89
CA HIS A 19 1.33 -1.12 2.05
C HIS A 19 0.94 -0.08 0.99
N ASN A 20 0.72 1.17 1.40
CA ASN A 20 0.41 2.26 0.46
C ASN A 20 1.67 2.80 -0.22
N THR A 21 1.46 3.56 -1.29
CA THR A 21 2.51 4.26 -2.04
C THR A 21 2.51 5.78 -1.80
N SER A 22 1.61 6.30 -0.95
CA SER A 22 1.44 7.74 -0.74
C SER A 22 2.56 8.32 0.12
N CYS A 23 3.11 7.53 1.04
CA CYS A 23 4.24 8.00 1.83
C CYS A 23 5.14 6.81 2.23
N PHE A 24 6.40 6.88 1.81
CA PHE A 24 7.46 5.95 2.21
C PHE A 24 8.81 6.67 2.14
N ALA A 25 9.75 6.26 2.99
CA ALA A 25 11.12 6.76 2.97
C ALA A 25 12.05 5.71 2.38
N SER A 26 13.10 6.15 1.69
CA SER A 26 14.15 5.24 1.24
C SER A 26 15.53 5.89 1.27
N GLN A 27 16.55 5.06 1.54
CA GLN A 27 17.94 5.46 1.38
C GLN A 27 18.32 5.55 -0.11
N PRO A 28 19.29 6.40 -0.50
CA PRO A 28 19.83 6.40 -1.85
C PRO A 28 20.25 5.01 -2.33
N ASN A 29 20.13 4.74 -3.62
CA ASN A 29 20.52 3.48 -4.26
C ASN A 29 19.83 2.21 -3.73
N ASN A 30 18.64 2.33 -3.16
CA ASN A 30 17.91 1.18 -2.65
C ASN A 30 17.57 0.15 -3.75
N PRO A 31 18.03 -1.10 -3.63
CA PRO A 31 17.77 -2.14 -4.63
C PRO A 31 16.27 -2.47 -4.77
N VAL A 32 15.50 -2.38 -3.70
CA VAL A 32 14.04 -2.62 -3.74
C VAL A 32 13.34 -1.56 -4.56
N LEU A 33 13.76 -0.30 -4.47
CA LEU A 33 13.19 0.79 -5.27
C LEU A 33 13.50 0.59 -6.76
N LYS A 34 14.70 0.07 -7.08
CA LYS A 34 15.03 -0.29 -8.47
C LYS A 34 14.11 -1.38 -9.01
N GLU A 35 13.83 -2.42 -8.22
CA GLU A 35 12.88 -3.47 -8.61
C GLU A 35 11.44 -2.94 -8.71
N ILE A 36 11.01 -2.03 -7.84
CA ILE A 36 9.70 -1.35 -7.96
C ILE A 36 9.60 -0.61 -9.30
N ILE A 37 10.60 0.20 -9.66
CA ILE A 37 10.62 0.95 -10.91
C ILE A 37 10.60 0.01 -12.12
N LYS A 38 11.39 -1.08 -12.06
CA LYS A 38 11.46 -2.09 -13.11
C LYS A 38 10.13 -2.82 -13.28
N GLU A 39 9.49 -3.22 -12.20
CA GLU A 39 8.20 -3.90 -12.23
C GLU A 39 7.09 -2.97 -12.71
N MET A 40 7.08 -1.72 -12.26
CA MET A 40 6.18 -0.68 -12.77
C MET A 40 6.33 -0.53 -14.28
N ASN A 41 7.56 -0.43 -14.79
CA ASN A 41 7.81 -0.32 -16.23
C ASN A 41 7.34 -1.55 -16.99
N ARG A 42 7.59 -2.75 -16.44
CA ARG A 42 7.17 -4.02 -17.04
C ARG A 42 5.64 -4.11 -17.14
N ARG A 43 4.92 -3.86 -16.04
CA ARG A 43 3.45 -3.89 -16.02
C ARG A 43 2.86 -2.79 -16.90
N TYR A 44 3.43 -1.59 -16.89
CA TYR A 44 2.99 -0.49 -17.75
C TYR A 44 3.06 -0.87 -19.24
N LYS A 45 4.22 -1.36 -19.69
CA LYS A 45 4.41 -1.80 -21.09
C LYS A 45 3.45 -2.93 -21.47
N ALA A 46 3.26 -3.91 -20.59
CA ALA A 46 2.34 -5.03 -20.82
C ALA A 46 0.87 -4.61 -20.87
N ASN A 47 0.51 -3.42 -20.37
CA ASN A 47 -0.85 -2.90 -20.34
C ASN A 47 -0.98 -1.57 -21.11
N ALA A 48 -0.13 -1.31 -22.11
CA ALA A 48 -0.13 -0.03 -22.84
C ALA A 48 -1.51 0.31 -23.46
N SER A 49 -2.24 -0.70 -23.96
CA SER A 49 -3.59 -0.52 -24.52
C SER A 49 -4.62 -0.04 -23.50
N PHE A 50 -4.48 -0.44 -22.24
CA PHE A 50 -5.36 0.01 -21.16
C PHE A 50 -5.24 1.53 -20.96
N PHE A 51 -4.02 2.07 -21.00
CA PHE A 51 -3.78 3.51 -20.88
C PHE A 51 -4.16 4.32 -22.13
N ALA A 52 -4.34 3.67 -23.27
CA ALA A 52 -4.87 4.30 -24.48
C ALA A 52 -6.41 4.42 -24.44
N THR A 53 -7.08 3.74 -23.51
CA THR A 53 -8.54 3.80 -23.36
C THR A 53 -8.92 5.02 -22.50
N PRO A 54 -9.96 5.79 -22.90
CA PRO A 54 -10.44 6.89 -22.07
C PRO A 54 -10.83 6.43 -20.66
N ARG A 55 -10.43 7.23 -19.66
CA ARG A 55 -10.78 6.99 -18.27
C ARG A 55 -12.30 7.08 -18.08
N PRO A 56 -12.95 6.12 -17.38
CA PRO A 56 -14.36 6.24 -17.00
C PRO A 56 -14.57 7.36 -15.96
N TYR A 57 -15.72 8.02 -15.99
CA TYR A 57 -16.09 9.13 -15.11
C TYR A 57 -17.25 8.74 -14.18
N VAL A 58 -17.27 9.32 -12.98
CA VAL A 58 -18.43 9.22 -12.08
C VAL A 58 -19.37 10.38 -12.40
N ILE A 59 -20.56 10.09 -12.92
CA ILE A 59 -21.56 11.13 -13.24
C ILE A 59 -22.23 11.61 -11.93
N PRO A 60 -22.30 12.93 -11.67
CA PRO A 60 -22.98 13.47 -10.49
C PRO A 60 -24.45 13.03 -10.42
N GLY A 61 -24.92 12.59 -9.25
CA GLY A 61 -26.31 12.16 -9.03
C GLY A 61 -26.62 10.70 -9.35
N GLN A 62 -25.69 9.95 -9.96
CA GLN A 62 -25.83 8.50 -10.13
C GLN A 62 -25.34 7.77 -8.86
N PRO A 63 -26.04 6.72 -8.39
CA PRO A 63 -25.58 5.94 -7.23
C PRO A 63 -24.20 5.33 -7.52
N ARG A 64 -23.27 5.44 -6.55
CA ARG A 64 -21.91 4.86 -6.65
C ARG A 64 -21.91 3.37 -7.03
N ARG A 65 -23.02 2.64 -6.92
CA ARG A 65 -23.15 1.25 -7.40
C ARG A 65 -23.12 1.10 -8.93
N ILE A 66 -23.37 2.15 -9.71
CA ILE A 66 -23.20 2.16 -11.19
C ILE A 66 -21.70 2.36 -11.57
N SER A 67 -20.82 2.62 -10.59
CA SER A 67 -19.37 2.83 -10.78
C SER A 67 -18.53 1.56 -10.96
N GLY A 68 -19.12 0.42 -11.33
CA GLY A 68 -18.38 -0.84 -11.51
C GLY A 68 -17.19 -0.70 -12.46
N GLU A 69 -17.38 0.00 -13.58
CA GLU A 69 -16.31 0.31 -14.55
C GLU A 69 -15.23 1.22 -13.95
N PHE A 70 -15.62 2.24 -13.18
CA PHE A 70 -14.68 3.15 -12.52
C PHE A 70 -13.87 2.44 -11.41
N ASN A 71 -14.50 1.55 -10.65
CA ASN A 71 -13.83 0.74 -9.63
C ASN A 71 -12.90 -0.30 -10.26
N ASN A 72 -13.32 -0.91 -11.38
CA ASN A 72 -12.46 -1.80 -12.16
C ASN A 72 -11.25 -1.04 -12.72
N TYR A 73 -11.46 0.16 -13.27
CA TYR A 73 -10.38 1.03 -13.72
C TYR A 73 -9.41 1.38 -12.59
N GLN A 74 -9.92 1.82 -11.43
CA GLN A 74 -9.09 2.10 -10.25
C GLN A 74 -8.28 0.88 -9.80
N ARG A 75 -8.91 -0.30 -9.74
CA ARG A 75 -8.24 -1.55 -9.37
C ARG A 75 -7.12 -1.86 -10.36
N LYS A 76 -7.37 -1.68 -11.65
CA LYS A 76 -6.36 -1.90 -12.68
C LYS A 76 -5.18 -0.94 -12.57
N ILE A 77 -5.42 0.32 -12.21
CA ILE A 77 -4.35 1.28 -11.89
C ILE A 77 -3.53 0.81 -10.67
N PHE A 78 -4.20 0.37 -9.60
CA PHE A 78 -3.53 -0.17 -8.41
C PHE A 78 -2.62 -1.36 -8.76
N GLU A 79 -3.10 -2.26 -9.62
CA GLU A 79 -2.37 -3.44 -10.08
C GLU A 79 -1.16 -3.12 -10.97
N ILE A 80 -1.23 -2.07 -11.79
CA ILE A 80 -0.17 -1.78 -12.77
C ILE A 80 0.92 -0.88 -12.17
N THR A 81 0.54 0.24 -11.56
CA THR A 81 1.48 1.26 -11.09
C THR A 81 1.26 1.70 -9.65
N GLY A 82 0.16 1.27 -9.03
CA GLY A 82 -0.23 1.74 -7.70
C GLY A 82 0.14 0.80 -6.55
N PRO A 83 -0.58 0.92 -5.42
CA PRO A 83 -0.27 0.22 -4.18
C PRO A 83 -0.17 -1.30 -4.29
N LYS A 84 -0.97 -1.95 -5.15
CA LYS A 84 -0.93 -3.41 -5.30
C LYS A 84 0.39 -3.88 -5.91
N MET A 85 0.88 -3.20 -6.95
CA MET A 85 2.18 -3.51 -7.55
C MET A 85 3.32 -3.29 -6.55
N PHE A 86 3.30 -2.17 -5.85
CA PHE A 86 4.30 -1.86 -4.83
C PHE A 86 4.32 -2.91 -3.72
N ASP A 87 3.15 -3.29 -3.20
CA ASP A 87 3.00 -4.32 -2.17
C ASP A 87 3.47 -5.70 -2.65
N ASP A 88 3.22 -6.07 -3.92
CA ASP A 88 3.74 -7.30 -4.54
C ASP A 88 5.27 -7.35 -4.51
N VAL A 89 5.91 -6.25 -4.94
CA VAL A 89 7.37 -6.16 -4.99
C VAL A 89 7.95 -6.18 -3.58
N LEU A 90 7.35 -5.48 -2.62
CA LEU A 90 7.77 -5.53 -1.23
C LEU A 90 7.70 -6.95 -0.66
N ARG A 91 6.59 -7.66 -0.90
CA ARG A 91 6.42 -9.04 -0.45
C ARG A 91 7.47 -9.98 -1.02
N GLN A 92 7.83 -9.79 -2.28
CA GLN A 92 8.83 -10.63 -2.96
C GLN A 92 10.25 -10.29 -2.51
N GLN A 93 10.58 -9.00 -2.43
CA GLN A 93 11.96 -8.54 -2.22
C GLN A 93 12.34 -8.47 -0.75
N ARG A 94 11.38 -8.25 0.14
CA ARG A 94 11.59 -8.06 1.58
C ARG A 94 10.60 -8.83 2.45
N PRO A 95 10.50 -10.17 2.27
CA PRO A 95 9.65 -11.00 3.13
C PRO A 95 10.06 -10.96 4.61
N ASP A 96 11.30 -10.57 4.90
CA ASP A 96 11.88 -10.43 6.24
C ASP A 96 11.19 -9.36 7.10
N TYR A 97 10.69 -8.27 6.50
CA TYR A 97 9.93 -7.25 7.23
C TYR A 97 8.49 -7.08 6.76
N TYR A 98 8.10 -7.64 5.61
CA TYR A 98 6.78 -7.42 5.03
C TYR A 98 5.61 -7.79 5.96
N PHE A 99 5.79 -8.77 6.85
CA PHE A 99 4.77 -9.24 7.79
C PHE A 99 4.87 -8.63 9.19
N LEU A 100 5.74 -7.65 9.40
CA LEU A 100 5.90 -7.01 10.72
C LEU A 100 4.66 -6.20 11.13
N ASP A 101 3.82 -5.78 10.18
CA ASP A 101 2.50 -5.19 10.45
C ASP A 101 1.64 -6.09 11.35
N LYS A 102 1.74 -7.41 11.17
CA LYS A 102 1.04 -8.41 11.98
C LYS A 102 1.61 -8.56 13.38
N LEU A 103 2.82 -8.05 13.61
CA LEU A 103 3.51 -8.09 14.90
C LEU A 103 3.36 -6.79 15.70
N HIS A 104 2.55 -5.83 15.24
CA HIS A 104 2.25 -4.64 16.02
C HIS A 104 1.44 -4.99 17.29
N GLU A 105 1.68 -4.29 18.41
CA GLU A 105 1.06 -4.57 19.72
C GLU A 105 -0.48 -4.70 19.67
N LYS A 106 -1.16 -3.97 18.77
CA LYS A 106 -2.62 -4.08 18.54
C LYS A 106 -3.06 -5.44 17.96
N HIS A 107 -2.14 -6.17 17.32
CA HIS A 107 -2.32 -7.50 16.73
C HIS A 107 -1.64 -8.61 17.54
N LEU A 108 -0.74 -8.27 18.46
CA LEU A 108 -0.14 -9.18 19.44
C LEU A 108 -1.08 -9.50 20.62
N ASN A 109 -2.39 -9.60 20.37
CA ASN A 109 -3.28 -10.30 21.29
C ASN A 109 -3.00 -11.80 21.15
N PHE A 110 -1.88 -12.26 21.69
CA PHE A 110 -1.58 -13.68 21.82
C PHE A 110 -2.65 -14.30 22.71
N SER A 111 -3.73 -14.79 22.10
CA SER A 111 -4.89 -15.35 22.80
C SER A 111 -4.59 -16.68 23.50
N SER A 112 -3.35 -17.19 23.47
CA SER A 112 -3.02 -18.49 24.09
C SER A 112 -1.53 -18.82 24.27
N GLY A 113 -0.59 -17.89 24.06
CA GLY A 113 0.85 -18.20 24.11
C GLY A 113 1.59 -17.45 25.21
N VAL A 114 2.37 -18.16 26.03
CA VAL A 114 3.43 -17.53 26.84
C VAL A 114 4.47 -16.97 25.87
N VAL A 115 4.52 -15.64 25.76
CA VAL A 115 5.53 -14.94 24.96
C VAL A 115 6.54 -14.31 25.90
N SER A 116 7.83 -14.51 25.62
CA SER A 116 8.88 -13.91 26.44
C SER A 116 8.89 -12.40 26.29
N LYS A 117 9.21 -11.67 27.36
CA LYS A 117 9.27 -10.21 27.33
C LYS A 117 10.31 -9.73 26.31
N GLU A 118 11.39 -10.47 26.16
CA GLU A 118 12.48 -10.21 25.24
C GLU A 118 12.00 -10.28 23.78
N TYR A 119 11.13 -11.23 23.45
CA TYR A 119 10.55 -11.34 22.11
C TYR A 119 9.66 -10.13 21.80
N THR A 120 8.81 -9.71 22.74
CA THR A 120 7.96 -8.54 22.56
C THR A 120 8.79 -7.28 22.33
N VAL A 121 9.86 -7.09 23.11
CA VAL A 121 10.78 -5.94 22.94
C VAL A 121 11.48 -6.00 21.58
N ALA A 122 11.98 -7.16 21.17
CA ALA A 122 12.64 -7.32 19.88
C ALA A 122 11.68 -7.07 18.69
N ALA A 123 10.46 -7.60 18.77
CA ALA A 123 9.41 -7.40 17.77
C ALA A 123 9.02 -5.91 17.67
N LYS A 124 8.83 -5.24 18.82
CA LYS A 124 8.55 -3.81 18.87
C LYS A 124 9.68 -2.99 18.27
N ASN A 125 10.94 -3.27 18.62
CA ASN A 125 12.09 -2.55 18.06
C ASN A 125 12.19 -2.73 16.54
N ALA A 126 11.92 -3.93 16.02
CA ALA A 126 11.87 -4.17 14.58
C ALA A 126 10.73 -3.38 13.94
N TYR A 127 9.55 -3.38 14.56
CA TYR A 127 8.40 -2.61 14.07
C TYR A 127 8.71 -1.11 14.01
N ASP A 128 9.13 -0.51 15.12
CA ASP A 128 9.45 0.93 15.22
C ASP A 128 10.53 1.34 14.19
N TYR A 129 11.48 0.45 13.89
CA TYR A 129 12.52 0.70 12.89
C TYR A 129 12.00 0.73 11.45
N TYR A 130 11.10 -0.17 11.09
CA TYR A 130 10.56 -0.30 9.73
C TYR A 130 9.32 0.57 9.47
N PHE A 131 8.59 0.93 10.53
CA PHE A 131 7.41 1.79 10.52
C PHE A 131 7.60 3.01 11.44
N PRO A 132 8.67 3.81 11.25
CA PRO A 132 9.04 4.89 12.17
C PRO A 132 8.01 6.04 12.25
N PHE A 133 7.05 6.05 11.34
CA PHE A 133 6.02 7.07 11.22
C PHE A 133 4.64 6.61 11.69
N ASP A 134 4.44 5.31 11.94
CA ASP A 134 3.16 4.78 12.44
C ASP A 134 2.81 5.33 13.84
N SER A 135 3.85 5.69 14.62
CA SER A 135 3.72 6.35 15.92
C SER A 135 3.81 7.88 15.85
N MET A 136 4.02 8.47 14.67
CA MET A 136 4.12 9.93 14.54
C MET A 136 2.73 10.55 14.40
N PHE A 137 2.40 11.48 15.31
CA PHE A 137 1.10 12.16 15.49
C PHE A 137 0.63 13.05 14.31
N PHE A 138 1.22 12.96 13.12
CA PHE A 138 0.69 13.63 11.95
C PHE A 138 -0.32 12.71 11.29
N GLU A 139 -1.60 12.97 11.54
CA GLU A 139 -2.72 12.29 10.88
C GLU A 139 -2.70 12.64 9.39
N VAL A 140 -1.88 11.92 8.61
CA VAL A 140 -1.93 11.99 7.15
C VAL A 140 -3.22 11.30 6.76
N ASN A 141 -4.26 12.10 6.47
CA ASN A 141 -5.51 11.60 5.94
C ASN A 141 -5.27 10.98 4.54
N ILE A 142 -4.97 9.69 4.50
CA ILE A 142 -4.75 8.94 3.26
C ILE A 142 -6.09 8.82 2.53
N GLY A 143 -6.14 9.28 1.28
CA GLY A 143 -7.38 9.43 0.51
C GLY A 143 -7.93 10.86 0.44
N ALA A 144 -7.28 11.82 1.12
CA ALA A 144 -7.50 13.24 0.89
C ALA A 144 -6.94 13.72 -0.46
N GLU A 145 -6.15 12.90 -1.14
CA GLU A 145 -5.82 13.11 -2.54
C GLU A 145 -7.09 12.89 -3.39
N GLN A 146 -7.86 13.97 -3.54
CA GLN A 146 -9.06 14.11 -4.37
C GLN A 146 -8.84 13.77 -5.86
N SER A 147 -7.68 13.22 -6.24
CA SER A 147 -7.28 12.87 -7.61
C SER A 147 -8.27 11.93 -8.31
N MET A 148 -9.06 11.18 -7.53
CA MET A 148 -10.13 10.31 -8.02
C MET A 148 -11.55 10.79 -7.68
N GLN A 149 -11.71 11.86 -6.89
CA GLN A 149 -13.03 12.41 -6.49
C GLN A 149 -13.52 13.49 -7.47
N HIS A 150 -12.62 14.18 -8.17
CA HIS A 150 -12.95 15.19 -9.17
C HIS A 150 -12.70 14.67 -10.58
N THR A 151 -13.55 13.74 -11.01
CA THR A 151 -13.79 13.46 -12.43
C THR A 151 -14.95 14.33 -12.86
N ARG A 152 -14.73 15.20 -13.88
CA ARG A 152 -15.67 16.22 -14.38
C ARG A 152 -17.13 15.79 -14.37
#